data_AF-A0A376DJD9-F1
#
_entry.id   AF-A0A376DJD9-F1
#
_cell.length_a   1.000
_cell.length_b   1.000
_cell.length_c   1.000
_cell.angle_alpha   90.00
_cell.angle_beta   90.00
_cell.angle_gamma   90.00
#
_symmetry.space_group_name_H-M   'P 1'
#
loop_
_entity.id
_entity.type
_entity.pdbx_description
1 polymer ?
#
loop_
_entity_poly.entity_id
_entity_poly.type
_entity_poly.pdbx_seq_one_letter_code
_entity_poly.pdbx_strand_id
1 'polypeptide(L)'
;MKKSGLEKPELEAFFRDMTRGKQKSWLSHCTDTEALIIDRVISEVLGEYPGLINILRQRYEGRGMSKLKMAERLNADHPEWTLVTCRRRIDQWLGISEFMLHAPMRMAFVTEKKMLQTDQ
;
A
#
# COMPACT_ATOMS: atom_id res chain seq x y z
N MET A 1 -4.28 10.80 -39.14
CA MET A 1 -4.49 11.60 -37.91
C MET A 1 -5.80 12.39 -37.91
N LYS A 2 -6.27 12.94 -39.05
CA LYS A 2 -7.70 13.31 -39.28
C LYS A 2 -8.65 12.13 -39.53
N LYS A 3 -8.13 10.89 -39.55
CA LYS A 3 -8.89 9.68 -39.91
C LYS A 3 -9.59 9.01 -38.72
N SER A 4 -9.33 9.46 -37.49
CA SER A 4 -9.82 8.83 -36.25
C SER A 4 -10.92 9.63 -35.54
N GLY A 5 -11.32 10.79 -36.08
CA GLY A 5 -12.42 11.61 -35.54
C GLY A 5 -12.19 12.29 -34.18
N LEU A 6 -11.05 12.07 -33.51
CA LEU A 6 -10.76 12.63 -32.18
C LEU A 6 -10.12 14.02 -32.26
N GLU A 7 -10.66 14.97 -31.50
CA GLU A 7 -10.09 16.30 -31.32
C GLU A 7 -8.83 16.23 -30.43
N LYS A 8 -7.83 17.08 -30.70
CA LYS A 8 -6.58 17.15 -29.91
C LYS A 8 -6.81 17.24 -28.38
N PRO A 9 -7.73 18.08 -27.85
CA PRO A 9 -8.01 18.12 -26.41
C PRO A 9 -8.58 16.80 -25.84
N GLU A 10 -9.42 16.09 -26.60
CA GLU A 10 -9.99 14.80 -26.16
C GLU A 10 -8.91 13.72 -26.06
N LEU A 11 -7.98 13.72 -27.01
CA LEU A 11 -6.84 12.80 -26.99
C LEU A 11 -5.90 13.09 -25.81
N GLU A 12 -5.64 14.36 -25.51
CA GLU A 12 -4.87 14.75 -24.32
C GLU A 12 -5.57 14.34 -23.02
N ALA A 13 -6.90 14.51 -22.94
CA ALA A 13 -7.68 14.06 -21.79
C ALA A 13 -7.59 12.55 -21.60
N PHE A 14 -7.68 11.78 -22.69
CA PHE A 14 -7.53 10.32 -22.68
C PHE A 14 -6.13 9.89 -22.20
N PHE A 15 -5.07 10.52 -22.71
CA PHE A 15 -3.70 10.23 -22.24
C PHE A 15 -3.48 10.62 -20.78
N ARG A 16 -4.06 11.73 -20.33
CA ARG A 16 -4.02 12.14 -18.92
C ARG A 16 -4.74 11.14 -18.03
N ASP A 17 -5.90 10.64 -18.45
CA ASP A 17 -6.66 9.68 -17.67
C ASP A 17 -5.96 8.31 -17.62
N MET A 18 -5.41 7.85 -18.75
CA MET A 18 -4.58 6.64 -18.80
C MET A 18 -3.32 6.76 -17.93
N THR A 19 -2.68 7.93 -17.91
CA THR A 19 -1.52 8.19 -17.05
C THR A 19 -1.92 8.23 -15.58
N ARG A 20 -3.05 8.87 -15.25
CA ARG A 20 -3.61 8.88 -13.88
C ARG A 20 -3.96 7.48 -13.42
N GLY A 21 -4.59 6.66 -14.26
CA GLY A 21 -4.91 5.26 -14.00
C GLY A 21 -3.68 4.42 -13.66
N LYS A 22 -2.59 4.60 -14.42
CA LYS A 22 -1.31 3.89 -14.19
C LYS A 22 -0.57 4.32 -12.91
N GLN A 23 -0.92 5.47 -12.34
CA GLN A 23 -0.32 6.01 -11.11
C GLN A 23 -1.22 5.87 -9.88
N LYS A 24 -2.38 5.20 -9.98
CA LYS A 24 -3.26 5.00 -8.83
C LYS A 24 -2.56 4.17 -7.77
N SER A 25 -2.76 4.56 -6.52
CA SER A 25 -2.35 3.76 -5.36
C SER A 25 -3.10 2.44 -5.36
N TRP A 26 -2.50 1.41 -4.79
CA TRP A 26 -3.21 0.16 -4.46
C TRP A 26 -4.41 0.39 -3.54
N LEU A 27 -4.44 1.52 -2.84
CA LEU A 27 -5.53 1.94 -1.96
C LEU A 27 -6.54 2.87 -2.65
N SER A 28 -6.52 3.02 -3.98
CA SER A 28 -7.43 3.96 -4.68
C SER A 28 -8.92 3.63 -4.55
N HIS A 29 -9.25 2.43 -4.07
CA HIS A 29 -10.62 1.99 -3.83
C HIS A 29 -11.00 1.98 -2.34
N CYS A 30 -10.03 2.29 -1.45
CA CYS A 30 -10.26 2.37 -0.02
C CYS A 30 -11.05 3.66 0.28
N THR A 31 -12.17 3.54 1.00
CA THR A 31 -12.93 4.69 1.51
C THR A 31 -12.24 5.29 2.74
N ASP A 32 -12.56 6.54 3.06
CA ASP A 32 -11.97 7.22 4.23
C ASP A 32 -12.26 6.46 5.54
N THR A 33 -13.45 5.86 5.67
CA THR A 33 -13.81 5.02 6.83
C THR A 33 -12.95 3.76 6.90
N GLU A 34 -12.77 3.05 5.78
CA GLU A 34 -11.90 1.87 5.74
C GLU A 34 -10.44 2.23 6.04
N ALA A 35 -9.97 3.39 5.57
CA ALA A 35 -8.64 3.89 5.87
C ALA A 35 -8.45 4.16 7.37
N LEU A 36 -9.44 4.78 8.03
CA LEU A 36 -9.40 5.02 9.49
C LEU A 36 -9.39 3.71 10.29
N ILE A 37 -10.14 2.69 9.86
CA ILE A 37 -10.13 1.37 10.48
C ILE A 37 -8.74 0.74 10.35
N ILE A 38 -8.15 0.77 9.15
CA ILE A 38 -6.81 0.24 8.89
C ILE A 38 -5.77 0.95 9.76
N ASP A 39 -5.78 2.29 9.79
CA ASP A 39 -4.83 3.09 10.58
C ASP A 39 -4.95 2.83 12.08
N ARG A 40 -6.18 2.67 12.58
CA ARG A 40 -6.43 2.31 13.98
C ARG A 40 -5.81 0.95 14.31
N VAL A 41 -6.10 -0.07 13.50
CA VAL A 41 -5.57 -1.44 13.71
C VAL A 41 -4.05 -1.46 13.61
N ILE A 42 -3.46 -0.76 12.64
CA ILE A 42 -1.99 -0.67 12.51
C ILE A 42 -1.39 -0.02 13.75
N SER A 43 -2.00 1.05 14.25
CA SER A 43 -1.51 1.76 15.45
C SER A 43 -1.63 0.90 16.71
N GLU A 44 -2.73 0.16 16.87
CA GLU A 44 -2.95 -0.76 18.01
C GLU A 44 -1.97 -1.94 18.00
N VAL A 45 -1.69 -2.52 16.83
CA VAL A 45 -0.88 -3.76 16.72
C VAL A 45 0.61 -3.48 16.61
N LEU A 46 1.00 -2.45 15.86
CA LEU A 46 2.39 -2.17 15.50
C LEU A 46 2.94 -0.88 16.12
N GLY A 47 2.19 -0.21 17.01
CA GLY A 47 2.61 1.06 17.63
C GLY A 47 3.96 1.01 18.33
N GLU A 48 4.32 -0.15 18.91
CA GLU A 48 5.62 -0.38 19.55
C GLU A 48 6.77 -0.68 18.56
N TYR A 49 6.45 -0.94 17.29
CA TYR A 49 7.38 -1.40 16.25
C TYR A 49 7.43 -0.42 15.07
N PRO A 50 8.00 0.78 15.23
CA PRO A 50 8.03 1.81 14.18
C PRO A 50 8.75 1.35 12.90
N GLY A 51 9.73 0.44 13.03
CA GLY A 51 10.42 -0.16 11.89
C GLY A 51 9.48 -0.99 11.00
N LEU A 52 8.57 -1.76 11.59
CA LEU A 52 7.59 -2.56 10.84
C LEU A 52 6.54 -1.68 10.15
N ILE A 53 6.10 -0.61 10.83
CA ILE A 53 5.25 0.42 10.22
C ILE A 53 5.94 1.01 8.98
N ASN A 54 7.21 1.41 9.10
CA ASN A 54 7.96 1.96 7.97
C ASN A 54 8.05 0.99 6.77
N ILE A 55 8.22 -0.31 7.01
CA ILE A 55 8.22 -1.33 5.95
C ILE A 55 6.86 -1.40 5.25
N LEU A 56 5.76 -1.38 5.99
CA LEU A 56 4.41 -1.36 5.41
C LEU A 56 4.17 -0.08 4.60
N ARG A 57 4.57 1.07 5.12
CA ARG A 57 4.47 2.36 4.42
C ARG A 57 5.20 2.33 3.08
N GLN A 58 6.45 1.91 3.08
CA GLN A 58 7.23 1.76 1.85
C GLN A 58 6.59 0.79 0.85
N ARG A 59 5.95 -0.28 1.35
CA ARG A 59 5.34 -1.31 0.52
C ARG A 59 4.00 -0.88 -0.08
N TYR A 60 3.14 -0.20 0.68
CA TYR A 60 1.73 -0.01 0.35
C TYR A 60 1.28 1.44 0.18
N GLU A 61 1.97 2.43 0.78
CA GLU A 61 1.55 3.83 0.64
C GLU A 61 1.85 4.39 -0.76
N GLY A 62 0.93 5.20 -1.26
CA GLY A 62 1.00 5.73 -2.62
C GLY A 62 1.07 4.59 -3.64
N ARG A 63 2.06 4.62 -4.54
CA ARG A 63 2.28 3.55 -5.51
C ARG A 63 2.89 2.28 -4.89
N GLY A 64 3.47 2.40 -3.70
CA GLY A 64 4.25 1.34 -3.07
C GLY A 64 5.56 1.04 -3.79
N MET A 65 6.44 0.30 -3.13
CA MET A 65 7.71 -0.17 -3.67
C MET A 65 7.70 -1.68 -3.89
N SER A 66 8.40 -2.11 -4.95
CA SER A 66 8.73 -3.53 -5.10
C SER A 66 9.68 -3.95 -3.98
N LYS A 67 9.60 -5.21 -3.54
CA LYS A 67 10.51 -5.75 -2.52
C LYS A 67 11.98 -5.58 -2.91
N LEU A 68 12.28 -5.69 -4.22
CA LEU A 68 13.60 -5.42 -4.76
C LEU A 68 14.03 -3.97 -4.52
N LYS A 69 13.18 -3.00 -4.87
CA LYS A 69 13.50 -1.57 -4.67
C LYS A 69 13.65 -1.20 -3.20
N MET A 70 12.87 -1.83 -2.31
CA MET A 70 13.03 -1.69 -0.87
C MET A 70 14.39 -2.25 -0.41
N ALA A 71 14.79 -3.42 -0.92
CA ALA A 71 16.07 -4.03 -0.60
C ALA A 71 17.27 -3.23 -1.15
N GLU A 72 17.16 -2.64 -2.34
CA GLU A 72 18.17 -1.74 -2.92
C GLU A 72 18.37 -0.50 -2.05
N ARG A 73 17.28 0.10 -1.55
CA ARG A 73 17.35 1.22 -0.60
C ARG A 73 18.01 0.82 0.71
N LEU A 74 17.56 -0.29 1.31
CA LEU A 74 18.16 -0.80 2.53
C LEU A 74 19.66 -1.09 2.35
N ASN A 75 20.07 -1.56 1.17
CA ASN A 75 21.47 -1.81 0.86
C ASN A 75 22.27 -0.52 0.62
N ALA A 76 21.65 0.53 0.10
CA ALA A 76 22.28 1.85 0.00
C ALA A 76 22.58 2.45 1.39
N ASP A 77 21.68 2.21 2.35
CA ASP A 77 21.86 2.64 3.74
C ASP A 77 22.87 1.74 4.50
N HIS A 78 22.94 0.45 4.12
CA HIS A 78 23.81 -0.58 4.69
C HIS A 78 24.67 -1.26 3.61
N PRO A 79 25.73 -0.58 3.11
CA PRO A 79 26.58 -1.10 2.05
C PRO A 79 27.42 -2.31 2.49
N GLU A 80 27.55 -2.54 3.80
CA GLU A 80 28.23 -3.70 4.38
C GLU A 80 27.45 -5.01 4.19
N TRP A 81 26.15 -4.94 3.91
CA TRP A 81 25.33 -6.11 3.64
C TRP A 81 25.31 -6.45 2.15
N THR A 82 25.14 -7.73 1.84
CA THR A 82 24.84 -8.13 0.46
C THR A 82 23.38 -7.82 0.13
N LEU A 83 23.08 -7.53 -1.14
CA LEU A 83 21.69 -7.32 -1.58
C LEU A 83 20.77 -8.52 -1.25
N VAL A 84 21.30 -9.74 -1.26
CA VAL A 84 20.55 -10.95 -0.88
C VAL A 84 20.15 -10.90 0.60
N THR A 85 21.04 -10.45 1.48
CA THR A 85 20.73 -10.23 2.90
C THR A 85 19.62 -9.20 3.07
N CYS A 86 19.70 -8.07 2.36
CA CYS A 86 18.67 -7.03 2.40
C CYS A 86 17.31 -7.56 1.91
N ARG A 87 17.28 -8.30 0.81
CA ARG A 87 16.05 -8.93 0.29
C ARG A 87 15.40 -9.85 1.33
N ARG A 88 16.18 -10.74 1.94
CA ARG A 88 15.68 -11.65 2.99
C ARG A 88 15.12 -10.92 4.20
N ARG A 89 15.77 -9.84 4.64
CA ARG A 89 15.29 -8.99 5.74
C ARG A 89 13.96 -8.32 5.39
N ILE A 90 13.85 -7.71 4.20
CA ILE A 90 12.59 -7.11 3.72
C ILE A 90 11.47 -8.15 3.67
N ASP A 91 11.74 -9.34 3.13
CA ASP A 91 10.75 -10.42 3.09
C ASP A 91 10.29 -10.83 4.50
N GLN A 92 11.23 -10.98 5.44
CA GLN A 92 10.91 -11.37 6.81
C GLN A 92 10.14 -10.29 7.56
N TRP A 93 10.57 -9.04 7.51
CA TRP A 93 9.90 -7.93 8.19
C TRP A 93 8.50 -7.70 7.64
N LEU A 94 8.34 -7.78 6.31
CA LEU A 94 7.03 -7.66 5.69
C LEU A 94 6.13 -8.84 6.10
N GLY A 95 6.65 -10.07 6.06
CA GLY A 95 5.89 -11.26 6.46
C GLY A 95 5.44 -11.24 7.93
N ILE A 96 6.30 -10.78 8.84
CA ILE A 96 5.95 -10.61 10.26
C ILE A 96 4.85 -9.55 10.41
N SER A 97 5.02 -8.40 9.73
CA SER A 97 4.04 -7.30 9.80
C SER A 97 2.66 -7.73 9.30
N GLU A 98 2.61 -8.38 8.14
CA GLU A 98 1.36 -8.91 7.56
C GLU A 98 0.72 -9.96 8.45
N PHE A 99 1.52 -10.86 9.05
CA PHE A 99 1.03 -11.90 9.95
C PHE A 99 0.39 -11.31 11.21
N MET A 100 1.06 -10.34 11.85
CA MET A 100 0.55 -9.67 13.06
C MET A 100 -0.75 -8.93 12.78
N LEU A 101 -0.87 -8.28 11.61
CA LEU A 101 -2.05 -7.50 11.24
C LEU A 101 -3.23 -8.35 10.79
N HIS A 102 -2.99 -9.53 10.22
CA HIS A 102 -4.03 -10.28 9.51
C HIS A 102 -5.28 -10.60 10.35
N ALA A 103 -5.11 -11.10 11.58
CA ALA A 103 -6.26 -11.43 12.43
C ALA A 103 -6.98 -10.18 13.00
N PRO A 104 -6.27 -9.19 13.61
CA PRO A 104 -6.89 -7.95 14.08
C PRO A 104 -7.64 -7.19 12.97
N MET A 105 -7.04 -7.09 11.78
CA MET A 105 -7.64 -6.41 10.64
C MET A 105 -8.96 -7.08 10.22
N ARG A 106 -8.95 -8.42 10.11
CA ARG A 106 -10.16 -9.19 9.81
C ARG A 106 -11.26 -8.95 10.84
N MET A 107 -10.91 -8.95 12.13
CA MET A 107 -11.89 -8.74 13.20
C MET A 107 -12.48 -7.33 13.19
N ALA A 108 -11.67 -6.31 12.89
CA ALA A 108 -12.13 -4.93 12.80
C ALA A 108 -13.17 -4.76 11.69
N PHE A 109 -12.89 -5.26 10.48
CA PHE A 109 -13.83 -5.18 9.36
C PHE A 109 -15.12 -5.99 9.57
N VAL A 110 -15.05 -7.14 10.25
CA VAL A 110 -16.24 -7.92 10.59
C VAL A 110 -17.11 -7.20 11.62
N THR A 111 -16.49 -6.58 12.62
CA THR A 111 -17.20 -5.82 13.67
C THR A 111 -17.93 -4.62 13.06
N GLU A 112 -17.25 -3.83 12.23
CA GLU A 112 -17.86 -2.67 11.58
C GLU A 112 -19.06 -3.05 10.72
N LYS A 113 -18.93 -4.12 9.93
CA LYS A 113 -20.02 -4.61 9.09
C LYS A 113 -21.24 -5.02 9.90
N LYS A 114 -21.06 -5.56 11.12
CA LYS A 114 -22.17 -5.90 12.02
C LYS A 114 -22.86 -4.65 12.56
N MET A 115 -22.10 -3.62 12.95
CA MET A 115 -22.67 -2.36 13.44
C MET A 115 -23.58 -1.73 12.37
N LEU A 116 -23.11 -1.66 11.12
CA LEU A 116 -23.90 -1.12 10.00
C LEU A 116 -25.19 -1.91 9.69
N GLN A 117 -25.26 -3.19 10.05
CA GLN A 117 -26.47 -4.03 9.89
C GLN A 117 -27.46 -3.90 11.05
N THR A 118 -27.03 -3.34 12.18
CA THR A 118 -27.87 -3.19 13.37
C THR A 118 -28.59 -1.84 13.40
N ASP A 119 -28.10 -0.86 12.62
CA ASP A 119 -28.66 0.48 12.45
C ASP A 119 -29.62 0.61 11.24
N GLN A 120 -29.98 -0.51 10.59
CA GLN A 120 -30.99 -0.60 9.51
C GLN A 120 -32.22 -1.40 9.96
#